data_AF-A0A137P044-F1
#
_entry.id   AF-A0A137P044-F1
#
_cell.length_a   1.000
_cell.length_b   1.000
_cell.length_c   1.000
_cell.angle_alpha   90.00
_cell.angle_beta   90.00
_cell.angle_gamma   90.00
#
_symmetry.space_group_name_H-M   'P 1'
#
loop_
_entity.id
_entity.type
_entity.pdbx_description
1 polymer ?
#
loop_
_entity_poly.entity_id
_entity_poly.type
_entity_poly.pdbx_seq_one_letter_code
_entity_poly.pdbx_strand_id
1 'polypeptide(L)'
;MQKPIQGFEIAWSPLIMITITSKVLSLTPIRVKKRLIYNFQLKQLLSNFYTSSESTEKNNTNNSTDGHRVIPDNNSAEKVLLKHRKIKNSHLELLKKYLLEDKLIGPAKATKQLREETGLNVSTETLRKILASLREEMGPEYISAYSPTVKDRQSDQRYKLKDLHIECLKKYLKDNKYIGPTNAMKKLNEETGLSIAIPAISTALKNLRKEMGSEYSNLDSEQVKVNQINDRIKLKDSHLEFLKKYLKEDKHLGPAKAMRQLHEETGLSVSVETMRKTLINLKQEIDPEYAKVYLSTLNNTIPVNQSKMKDIHLECLKKYLKEDFYISNVDAMYRLYDETGLLVSRVTIRNALEKLEQDITQHEIELPLPDSNTKVDFRSRSYGFKLKDLHMDLLERYVNENPSIKAIDAKYRLFIETAYSVSVPTVKNALNEIREQICIKNGSLAASDSKSDARSWIYGFKLKELHIERLKEYLKEDNSIGPTKALTRLCEETGLDASIRPVQAALITLKKEIEQENTNLLSPNSKPEAEQNQKFGYKLKHLHIECIKKYLNENSSIGSTTVMNRLYEETGSKISASHISRVLRNIRSGDK
;
A
#
# COMPACT_ATOMS: atom_id res chain seq x y z
N MET A 1 43.77 71.34 -41.21
CA MET A 1 43.64 70.56 -39.95
C MET A 1 42.78 69.34 -40.26
N GLN A 2 43.43 68.21 -40.59
CA GLN A 2 43.50 66.97 -39.77
C GLN A 2 42.13 66.31 -39.57
N LYS A 3 41.87 65.03 -39.87
CA LYS A 3 42.47 63.93 -40.65
C LYS A 3 41.42 62.78 -40.57
N PRO A 4 41.18 61.95 -41.59
CA PRO A 4 40.32 60.77 -41.48
C PRO A 4 41.10 59.55 -40.95
N ILE A 5 40.44 58.67 -40.21
CA ILE A 5 41.02 57.44 -39.63
C ILE A 5 40.92 56.28 -40.65
N GLN A 6 42.09 55.74 -40.99
CA GLN A 6 42.38 54.48 -41.69
C GLN A 6 41.83 53.28 -40.88
N GLY A 7 41.32 52.18 -41.45
CA GLY A 7 41.97 51.33 -42.45
C GLY A 7 42.81 50.26 -41.74
N PHE A 8 42.32 49.02 -41.63
CA PHE A 8 43.15 47.85 -41.35
C PHE A 8 42.55 46.61 -42.06
N GLU A 9 43.14 46.30 -43.22
CA GLU A 9 43.22 44.96 -43.78
C GLU A 9 44.34 44.19 -43.05
N ILE A 10 44.11 42.93 -42.71
CA ILE A 10 45.19 41.93 -42.60
C ILE A 10 44.70 40.68 -43.34
N ALA A 11 45.53 40.24 -44.28
CA ALA A 11 45.30 39.13 -45.17
C ALA A 11 46.44 38.09 -45.04
N TRP A 12 46.12 36.82 -45.38
CA TRP A 12 47.02 35.67 -45.63
C TRP A 12 47.75 35.08 -44.39
N SER A 13 47.96 33.77 -44.19
CA SER A 13 47.85 32.57 -45.03
C SER A 13 48.01 31.29 -44.17
N PRO A 14 47.86 30.07 -44.73
CA PRO A 14 47.60 28.80 -44.04
C PRO A 14 48.86 27.94 -43.82
N LEU A 15 48.85 27.07 -42.80
CA LEU A 15 49.62 25.80 -42.74
C LEU A 15 49.46 25.14 -41.37
N ILE A 16 48.59 24.12 -41.23
CA ILE A 16 48.89 22.91 -40.44
C ILE A 16 48.18 21.72 -41.12
N MET A 17 49.00 20.90 -41.75
CA MET A 17 48.71 19.57 -42.27
C MET A 17 49.13 18.59 -41.17
N ILE A 18 48.19 17.89 -40.50
CA ILE A 18 48.50 16.65 -39.76
C ILE A 18 47.38 15.63 -39.95
N THR A 19 47.79 14.54 -40.59
CA THR A 19 47.24 13.18 -40.70
C THR A 19 46.70 12.61 -39.38
N ILE A 20 45.44 12.15 -39.36
CA ILE A 20 45.02 11.03 -38.50
C ILE A 20 44.21 10.02 -39.31
N THR A 21 44.66 8.79 -39.18
CA THR A 21 44.35 7.56 -39.90
C THR A 21 42.99 6.94 -39.50
N SER A 22 42.31 6.44 -40.53
CA SER A 22 41.55 5.17 -40.59
C SER A 22 41.36 4.40 -39.27
N LYS A 23 40.21 4.56 -38.57
CA LYS A 23 39.63 3.51 -37.70
C LYS A 23 38.18 3.73 -37.20
N VAL A 24 37.22 4.16 -38.04
CA VAL A 24 35.80 4.26 -37.60
C VAL A 24 34.79 3.76 -38.64
N LEU A 25 35.04 2.58 -39.23
CA LEU A 25 34.04 1.87 -40.04
C LEU A 25 33.98 0.39 -39.65
N SER A 26 33.60 0.12 -38.41
CA SER A 26 33.00 -1.15 -38.02
C SER A 26 32.30 -0.95 -36.69
N LEU A 27 30.97 -0.99 -36.69
CA LEU A 27 30.04 -1.24 -35.57
C LEU A 27 28.73 -0.51 -35.85
N THR A 28 27.86 -1.11 -36.68
CA THR A 28 26.41 -1.21 -36.40
C THR A 28 25.65 -1.99 -37.50
N PRO A 29 25.67 -3.34 -37.49
CA PRO A 29 24.69 -4.13 -38.24
C PRO A 29 23.50 -4.60 -37.37
N ILE A 30 23.60 -4.52 -36.04
CA ILE A 30 22.64 -5.20 -35.13
C ILE A 30 21.35 -4.38 -34.92
N ARG A 31 21.43 -3.03 -34.91
CA ARG A 31 20.26 -2.17 -34.67
C ARG A 31 19.29 -2.12 -35.86
N VAL A 32 19.80 -2.17 -37.09
CA VAL A 32 18.97 -2.17 -38.31
C VAL A 32 18.26 -3.51 -38.49
N LYS A 33 18.93 -4.64 -38.18
CA LYS A 33 18.31 -5.98 -38.23
C LYS A 33 17.14 -6.13 -37.27
N LYS A 34 17.25 -5.69 -36.00
CA LYS A 34 16.13 -5.79 -35.04
C LYS A 34 14.91 -4.96 -35.46
N ARG A 35 15.12 -3.78 -36.05
CA ARG A 35 14.03 -2.91 -36.52
C ARG A 35 13.32 -3.49 -37.75
N LEU A 36 14.06 -4.12 -38.66
CA LEU A 36 13.47 -4.81 -39.83
C LEU A 36 12.71 -6.08 -39.44
N ILE A 37 13.22 -6.87 -38.49
CA ILE A 37 12.55 -8.08 -37.99
C ILE A 37 11.22 -7.73 -37.31
N TYR A 38 11.20 -6.68 -36.48
CA TYR A 38 9.98 -6.23 -35.80
C TYR A 38 8.92 -5.72 -36.79
N ASN A 39 9.31 -4.91 -37.77
CA ASN A 39 8.39 -4.40 -38.80
C ASN A 39 7.86 -5.52 -39.72
N PHE A 40 8.68 -6.54 -39.99
CA PHE A 40 8.26 -7.71 -40.76
C PHE A 40 7.25 -8.58 -39.99
N GLN A 41 7.50 -8.84 -38.69
CA GLN A 41 6.59 -9.57 -37.82
C GLN A 41 5.25 -8.83 -37.61
N LEU A 42 5.28 -7.50 -37.49
CA LEU A 42 4.08 -6.68 -37.35
C LEU A 42 3.24 -6.68 -38.64
N LYS A 43 3.87 -6.61 -39.82
CA LYS A 43 3.18 -6.73 -41.11
C LYS A 43 2.57 -8.12 -41.32
N GLN A 44 3.24 -9.20 -40.90
CA GLN A 44 2.65 -10.55 -40.94
C GLN A 44 1.45 -10.69 -39.99
N LEU A 45 1.54 -10.14 -38.77
CA LEU A 45 0.42 -10.17 -37.81
C LEU A 45 -0.80 -9.40 -38.32
N LEU A 46 -0.60 -8.25 -38.96
CA LEU A 46 -1.68 -7.48 -39.56
C LEU A 46 -2.24 -8.18 -40.80
N SER A 47 -1.39 -8.72 -41.68
CA SER A 47 -1.82 -9.50 -42.84
C SER A 47 -2.68 -10.71 -42.45
N ASN A 48 -2.29 -11.45 -41.42
CA ASN A 48 -3.05 -12.61 -40.93
C ASN A 48 -4.39 -12.21 -40.28
N PHE A 49 -4.50 -10.97 -39.81
CA PHE A 49 -5.75 -10.42 -39.28
C PHE A 49 -6.76 -10.07 -40.39
N TYR A 50 -6.27 -9.68 -41.57
CA TYR A 50 -7.10 -9.30 -42.72
C TYR A 50 -7.46 -10.48 -43.64
N THR A 51 -6.61 -11.51 -43.77
CA THR A 51 -6.90 -12.66 -44.63
C THR A 51 -7.84 -13.69 -44.02
N SER A 52 -8.06 -13.65 -42.70
CA SER A 52 -8.99 -14.55 -41.99
C SER A 52 -10.47 -14.11 -42.10
N SER A 53 -10.76 -12.98 -42.76
CA SER A 53 -12.13 -12.48 -42.95
C SER A 53 -12.77 -12.79 -44.31
N GLU A 54 -12.07 -13.44 -45.24
CA GLU A 54 -12.58 -13.67 -46.62
C GLU A 54 -12.94 -15.13 -46.96
N SER A 55 -12.81 -16.11 -46.06
CA SER A 55 -13.00 -17.53 -46.40
C SER A 55 -14.19 -18.26 -45.76
N THR A 56 -15.16 -17.57 -45.18
CA THR A 56 -16.39 -18.21 -44.66
C THR A 56 -17.65 -17.50 -45.14
N GLU A 57 -17.86 -17.49 -46.45
CA GLU A 57 -19.17 -17.22 -47.02
C GLU A 57 -19.36 -18.06 -48.29
N LYS A 58 -19.68 -19.35 -48.11
CA LYS A 58 -20.51 -20.16 -49.02
C LYS A 58 -20.71 -21.57 -48.48
N ASN A 59 -21.95 -22.03 -48.63
CA ASN A 59 -22.46 -23.40 -48.55
C ASN A 59 -22.95 -23.86 -47.17
N ASN A 60 -24.26 -23.70 -46.94
CA ASN A 60 -25.00 -24.69 -46.17
C ASN A 60 -26.45 -24.83 -46.68
N THR A 61 -26.72 -25.92 -47.40
CA THR A 61 -28.05 -26.48 -47.60
C THR A 61 -27.97 -28.01 -47.48
N ASN A 62 -28.85 -28.53 -46.60
CA ASN A 62 -29.49 -29.85 -46.61
C ASN A 62 -28.90 -31.05 -45.83
N ASN A 63 -29.84 -31.68 -45.10
CA ASN A 63 -29.97 -33.08 -44.61
C ASN A 63 -29.29 -33.41 -43.27
N SER A 64 -30.01 -33.76 -42.19
CA SER A 64 -30.89 -34.92 -41.91
C SER A 64 -30.15 -36.26 -41.92
N THR A 65 -29.77 -36.78 -40.74
CA THR A 65 -30.27 -38.02 -40.08
C THR A 65 -29.43 -38.37 -38.85
N ASP A 66 -30.16 -38.67 -37.77
CA ASP A 66 -29.98 -39.70 -36.73
C ASP A 66 -28.60 -40.36 -36.45
N GLY A 67 -28.29 -40.56 -35.16
CA GLY A 67 -27.21 -41.45 -34.72
C GLY A 67 -26.45 -41.01 -33.46
N HIS A 68 -26.83 -41.56 -32.31
CA HIS A 68 -26.09 -41.52 -31.03
C HIS A 68 -24.62 -41.95 -31.15
N ARG A 69 -23.68 -41.13 -30.65
CA ARG A 69 -22.44 -41.61 -30.00
C ARG A 69 -21.80 -40.56 -29.10
N VAL A 70 -21.53 -40.98 -27.86
CA VAL A 70 -20.83 -40.25 -26.80
C VAL A 70 -19.32 -40.30 -27.04
N ILE A 71 -18.66 -39.13 -27.11
CA ILE A 71 -17.19 -38.93 -27.03
C ILE A 71 -16.93 -37.60 -26.27
N PRO A 72 -15.90 -37.50 -25.41
CA PRO A 72 -15.89 -36.58 -24.27
C PRO A 72 -15.44 -35.15 -24.60
N ASP A 73 -15.97 -34.22 -23.81
CA ASP A 73 -15.73 -32.78 -23.83
C ASP A 73 -14.24 -32.43 -23.71
N ASN A 74 -13.71 -31.79 -24.75
CA ASN A 74 -12.40 -31.13 -24.78
C ASN A 74 -12.55 -29.62 -25.08
N ASN A 75 -13.60 -28.99 -24.55
CA ASN A 75 -13.89 -27.57 -24.77
C ASN A 75 -14.02 -26.79 -23.44
N SER A 76 -12.91 -26.49 -22.78
CA SER A 76 -12.90 -25.56 -21.63
C SER A 76 -11.88 -24.42 -21.70
N ALA A 77 -11.21 -24.20 -22.84
CA ALA A 77 -10.22 -23.12 -22.98
C ALA A 77 -10.62 -21.99 -23.96
N GLU A 78 -11.71 -22.14 -24.73
CA GLU A 78 -12.04 -21.19 -25.82
C GLU A 78 -13.32 -20.37 -25.58
N LYS A 79 -13.78 -20.29 -24.33
CA LYS A 79 -15.03 -19.57 -23.96
C LYS A 79 -14.83 -18.29 -23.13
N VAL A 80 -13.60 -17.75 -23.09
CA VAL A 80 -13.27 -16.50 -22.36
C VAL A 80 -12.63 -15.43 -23.28
N LEU A 81 -12.77 -15.55 -24.60
CA LEU A 81 -12.44 -14.44 -25.52
C LEU A 81 -13.69 -13.57 -25.73
N LEU A 82 -13.68 -12.42 -25.06
CA LEU A 82 -14.72 -11.41 -24.99
C LEU A 82 -15.46 -11.18 -26.32
N LYS A 83 -16.79 -11.00 -26.19
CA LYS A 83 -17.75 -10.42 -27.14
C LYS A 83 -17.35 -9.01 -27.60
N HIS A 84 -16.21 -8.83 -28.26
CA HIS A 84 -15.88 -7.57 -28.91
C HIS A 84 -16.69 -7.49 -30.21
N ARG A 85 -17.73 -6.65 -30.23
CA ARG A 85 -18.31 -6.16 -31.48
C ARG A 85 -17.15 -5.66 -32.35
N LYS A 86 -16.88 -6.36 -33.46
CA LYS A 86 -15.83 -5.99 -34.42
C LYS A 86 -16.10 -4.56 -34.86
N ILE A 87 -15.12 -3.68 -34.67
CA ILE A 87 -15.20 -2.30 -35.14
C ILE A 87 -15.17 -2.36 -36.67
N LYS A 88 -16.27 -1.97 -37.31
CA LYS A 88 -16.42 -1.90 -38.77
C LYS A 88 -15.59 -0.75 -39.35
N ASN A 89 -15.24 -0.84 -40.64
CA ASN A 89 -14.51 0.20 -41.37
C ASN A 89 -15.21 1.56 -41.32
N SER A 90 -16.55 1.59 -41.34
CA SER A 90 -17.33 2.83 -41.21
C SER A 90 -17.04 3.59 -39.90
N HIS A 91 -16.74 2.88 -38.81
CA HIS A 91 -16.35 3.53 -37.55
C HIS A 91 -14.92 4.08 -37.59
N LEU A 92 -14.02 3.44 -38.34
CA LEU A 92 -12.65 3.92 -38.51
C LEU A 92 -12.62 5.23 -39.31
N GLU A 93 -13.43 5.32 -40.37
CA GLU A 93 -13.61 6.55 -41.15
C GLU A 93 -14.17 7.70 -40.30
N LEU A 94 -15.13 7.43 -39.41
CA LEU A 94 -15.63 8.41 -38.43
C LEU A 94 -14.52 8.89 -37.48
N LEU A 95 -13.71 7.98 -36.94
CA LEU A 95 -12.59 8.35 -36.07
C LEU A 95 -11.52 9.16 -36.81
N LYS A 96 -11.26 8.88 -38.09
CA LYS A 96 -10.39 9.70 -38.96
C LYS A 96 -10.97 11.11 -39.11
N LYS A 97 -12.28 11.24 -39.35
CA LYS A 97 -12.97 12.54 -39.41
C LYS A 97 -12.80 13.33 -38.11
N TYR A 98 -12.97 12.70 -36.95
CA TYR A 98 -12.74 13.36 -35.65
C TYR A 98 -11.30 13.83 -35.48
N LEU A 99 -10.31 13.06 -35.95
CA LEU A 99 -8.90 13.45 -35.91
C LEU A 99 -8.58 14.61 -36.86
N LEU A 100 -9.30 14.75 -37.98
CA LEU A 100 -9.19 15.90 -38.88
C LEU A 100 -9.77 17.17 -38.25
N GLU A 101 -10.90 17.07 -37.55
CA GLU A 101 -11.54 18.18 -36.83
C GLU A 101 -10.75 18.60 -35.58
N ASP A 102 -10.27 17.62 -34.82
CA ASP A 102 -9.53 17.82 -33.57
C ASP A 102 -8.36 16.83 -33.51
N LYS A 103 -7.19 17.28 -33.97
CA LYS A 103 -5.94 16.49 -33.98
C LYS A 103 -5.60 15.89 -32.61
N LEU A 104 -6.05 16.53 -31.53
CA LEU A 104 -5.76 16.18 -30.15
C LEU A 104 -6.90 15.43 -29.45
N ILE A 105 -7.93 14.97 -30.19
CA ILE A 105 -9.06 14.29 -29.58
C ILE A 105 -8.62 13.11 -28.69
N GLY A 106 -9.01 13.17 -27.42
CA GLY A 106 -8.74 12.13 -26.44
C GLY A 106 -9.66 10.91 -26.61
N PRO A 107 -9.24 9.71 -26.17
CA PRO A 107 -10.05 8.50 -26.30
C PRO A 107 -11.40 8.59 -25.59
N ALA A 108 -11.52 9.34 -24.49
CA ALA A 108 -12.80 9.54 -23.80
C ALA A 108 -13.80 10.36 -24.63
N LYS A 109 -13.34 11.49 -25.20
CA LYS A 109 -14.16 12.35 -26.08
C LYS A 109 -14.57 11.61 -27.35
N ALA A 110 -13.63 10.92 -27.99
CA ALA A 110 -13.91 10.09 -29.16
C ALA A 110 -14.88 8.94 -28.86
N THR A 111 -14.79 8.32 -27.66
CA THR A 111 -15.73 7.25 -27.25
C THR A 111 -17.15 7.81 -27.11
N LYS A 112 -17.28 9.00 -26.52
CA LYS A 112 -18.57 9.67 -26.36
C LYS A 112 -19.20 10.01 -27.72
N GLN A 113 -18.44 10.66 -28.61
CA GLN A 113 -18.91 11.01 -29.97
C GLN A 113 -19.27 9.76 -30.78
N LEU A 114 -18.42 8.74 -30.78
CA LEU A 114 -18.70 7.49 -31.50
C LEU A 114 -19.97 6.80 -30.97
N ARG A 115 -20.20 6.82 -29.65
CA ARG A 115 -21.42 6.28 -29.04
C ARG A 115 -22.65 7.09 -29.42
N GLU A 116 -22.56 8.42 -29.46
CA GLU A 116 -23.66 9.31 -29.83
C GLU A 116 -24.06 9.13 -31.29
N GLU A 117 -23.09 8.98 -32.20
CA GLU A 117 -23.37 8.86 -33.64
C GLU A 117 -23.72 7.44 -34.10
N THR A 118 -23.16 6.40 -33.47
CA THR A 118 -23.28 5.02 -33.96
C THR A 118 -23.96 4.06 -32.97
N GLY A 119 -24.18 4.49 -31.73
CA GLY A 119 -24.62 3.63 -30.63
C GLY A 119 -23.55 2.61 -30.18
N LEU A 120 -22.34 2.65 -30.74
CA LEU A 120 -21.28 1.70 -30.42
C LEU A 120 -20.57 2.09 -29.11
N ASN A 121 -20.67 1.21 -28.11
CA ASN A 121 -19.94 1.36 -26.86
C ASN A 121 -18.59 0.61 -26.94
N VAL A 122 -17.52 1.35 -27.20
CA VAL A 122 -16.15 0.83 -27.28
C VAL A 122 -15.41 1.16 -25.98
N SER A 123 -14.60 0.23 -25.47
CA SER A 123 -13.76 0.55 -24.31
C SER A 123 -12.78 1.67 -24.65
N THR A 124 -12.56 2.61 -23.72
CA THR A 124 -11.63 3.72 -23.91
C THR A 124 -10.21 3.24 -24.23
N GLU A 125 -9.82 2.08 -23.70
CA GLU A 125 -8.54 1.43 -23.97
C GLU A 125 -8.43 0.89 -25.41
N THR A 126 -9.49 0.26 -25.93
CA THR A 126 -9.55 -0.16 -27.34
C THR A 126 -9.48 1.05 -28.25
N LEU A 127 -10.25 2.10 -27.95
CA LEU A 127 -10.28 3.31 -28.78
C LEU A 127 -8.94 4.05 -28.76
N ARG A 128 -8.24 4.05 -27.63
CA ARG A 128 -6.88 4.59 -27.50
C ARG A 128 -5.90 3.91 -28.46
N LYS A 129 -5.96 2.58 -28.58
CA LYS A 129 -5.11 1.81 -29.52
C LYS A 129 -5.45 2.14 -30.98
N ILE A 130 -6.73 2.26 -31.29
CA ILE A 130 -7.19 2.58 -32.65
C ILE A 130 -6.78 3.99 -33.06
N LEU A 131 -7.01 4.99 -32.20
CA LEU A 131 -6.59 6.35 -32.47
C LEU A 131 -5.07 6.46 -32.63
N ALA A 132 -4.28 5.70 -31.86
CA ALA A 132 -2.84 5.64 -32.05
C ALA A 132 -2.46 5.10 -33.43
N SER A 133 -3.08 3.99 -33.86
CA SER A 133 -2.85 3.41 -35.19
C SER A 133 -3.28 4.34 -36.33
N LEU A 134 -4.44 5.02 -36.19
CA LEU A 134 -4.93 5.98 -37.19
C LEU A 134 -4.01 7.19 -37.33
N ARG A 135 -3.44 7.68 -36.22
CA ARG A 135 -2.44 8.76 -36.25
C ARG A 135 -1.14 8.33 -36.94
N GLU A 136 -0.71 7.09 -36.76
CA GLU A 136 0.45 6.54 -37.48
C GLU A 136 0.19 6.44 -38.99
N GLU A 137 -1.03 6.04 -39.38
CA GLU A 137 -1.47 5.96 -40.78
C GLU A 137 -1.56 7.34 -41.45
N MET A 138 -2.04 8.35 -40.72
CA MET A 138 -2.28 9.71 -41.25
C MET A 138 -1.02 10.57 -41.40
N GLY A 139 0.12 10.19 -40.82
CA GLY A 139 1.40 10.88 -41.03
C GLY A 139 2.09 11.40 -39.76
N PRO A 140 3.39 11.75 -39.85
CA PRO A 140 4.21 12.16 -38.72
C PRO A 140 3.72 13.43 -38.00
N GLU A 141 2.98 14.29 -38.69
CA GLU A 141 2.35 15.47 -38.11
C GLU A 141 1.30 15.13 -37.04
N TYR A 142 0.69 13.94 -37.09
CA TYR A 142 -0.23 13.43 -36.06
C TYR A 142 0.49 12.65 -34.97
N ILE A 143 1.65 12.05 -35.28
CA ILE A 143 2.48 11.32 -34.33
C ILE A 143 3.20 12.28 -33.38
N SER A 144 3.74 13.40 -33.89
CA SER A 144 4.53 14.34 -33.09
C SER A 144 3.69 15.01 -31.99
N ALA A 145 2.43 15.32 -32.30
CA ALA A 145 1.47 15.92 -31.37
C ALA A 145 1.10 14.98 -30.21
N TYR A 146 1.21 13.66 -30.40
CA TYR A 146 0.73 12.67 -29.43
C TYR A 146 1.82 11.79 -28.83
N SER A 147 3.08 11.88 -29.28
CA SER A 147 4.12 10.94 -28.86
C SER A 147 4.30 10.91 -27.33
N PRO A 148 3.99 9.77 -26.68
CA PRO A 148 4.47 9.45 -25.36
C PRO A 148 5.80 8.73 -25.55
N THR A 149 6.77 9.39 -26.18
CA THR A 149 8.16 8.93 -26.19
C THR A 149 8.67 9.05 -24.77
N VAL A 150 8.49 7.97 -24.00
CA VAL A 150 9.51 7.21 -23.27
C VAL A 150 8.77 6.11 -22.50
N LYS A 151 8.67 4.91 -23.09
CA LYS A 151 8.61 3.66 -22.33
C LYS A 151 10.01 3.06 -22.40
N ASP A 152 10.76 3.19 -21.30
CA ASP A 152 11.78 2.23 -20.80
C ASP A 152 12.70 2.80 -19.70
N ARG A 153 12.14 3.57 -18.76
CA ARG A 153 12.71 3.72 -17.40
C ARG A 153 11.58 3.83 -16.38
N GLN A 154 10.90 2.71 -16.17
CA GLN A 154 9.98 2.50 -15.04
C GLN A 154 10.76 2.54 -13.73
N SER A 155 10.98 3.72 -13.16
CA SER A 155 11.13 3.88 -11.70
C SER A 155 11.20 5.33 -11.21
N ASP A 156 11.48 6.34 -12.04
CA ASP A 156 11.67 7.73 -11.53
C ASP A 156 10.91 8.84 -12.28
N GLN A 157 10.12 8.51 -13.29
CA GLN A 157 9.23 9.49 -13.92
C GLN A 157 8.01 9.76 -13.04
N ARG A 158 8.20 10.56 -11.99
CA ARG A 158 7.14 11.42 -11.49
C ARG A 158 6.62 12.17 -12.72
N TYR A 159 5.42 11.83 -13.19
CA TYR A 159 4.82 12.40 -14.39
C TYR A 159 4.99 13.93 -14.39
N LYS A 160 5.96 14.44 -15.15
CA LYS A 160 6.16 15.88 -15.28
C LYS A 160 4.98 16.39 -16.10
N LEU A 161 4.28 17.38 -15.58
CA LEU A 161 3.29 18.12 -16.33
C LEU A 161 3.99 18.73 -17.55
N LYS A 162 3.52 18.37 -18.76
CA LYS A 162 3.93 19.02 -20.01
C LYS A 162 3.25 20.38 -20.12
N ASP A 163 3.76 21.25 -20.98
CA ASP A 163 3.27 22.63 -21.15
C ASP A 163 1.77 22.68 -21.47
N LEU A 164 1.27 21.76 -22.29
CA LEU A 164 -0.15 21.66 -22.62
C LEU A 164 -1.03 21.39 -21.38
N HIS A 165 -0.56 20.59 -20.43
CA HIS A 165 -1.29 20.36 -19.18
C HIS A 165 -1.28 21.60 -18.29
N ILE A 166 -0.17 22.34 -18.28
CA ILE A 166 -0.04 23.60 -17.55
C ILE A 166 -1.02 24.63 -18.11
N GLU A 167 -1.19 24.68 -19.44
CA GLU A 167 -2.16 25.55 -20.11
C GLU A 167 -3.62 25.19 -19.75
N CYS A 168 -3.98 23.90 -19.76
CA CYS A 168 -5.29 23.45 -19.25
C CYS A 168 -5.52 23.86 -17.80
N LEU A 169 -4.53 23.68 -16.92
CA LEU A 169 -4.64 24.08 -15.52
C LEU A 169 -4.77 25.60 -15.35
N LYS A 170 -4.08 26.41 -16.18
CA LYS A 170 -4.25 27.87 -16.22
C LYS A 170 -5.68 28.23 -16.63
N LYS A 171 -6.25 27.56 -17.65
CA LYS A 171 -7.65 27.76 -18.06
C LYS A 171 -8.62 27.45 -16.93
N TYR A 172 -8.44 26.33 -16.22
CA TYR A 172 -9.31 25.98 -15.09
C TYR A 172 -9.23 26.99 -13.94
N LEU A 173 -8.06 27.59 -13.69
CA LEU A 173 -7.90 28.63 -12.69
C LEU A 173 -8.59 29.94 -13.09
N LYS A 174 -8.58 30.29 -14.38
CA LYS A 174 -9.34 31.45 -14.90
C LYS A 174 -10.84 31.23 -14.73
N ASP A 175 -11.33 30.02 -15.03
CA ASP A 175 -12.76 29.68 -14.88
C ASP A 175 -13.18 29.61 -13.40
N ASN A 176 -12.31 29.08 -12.54
CA ASN A 176 -12.55 28.96 -11.10
C ASN A 176 -11.24 29.07 -10.32
N LYS A 177 -10.96 30.27 -9.80
CA LYS A 177 -9.76 30.55 -9.01
C LYS A 177 -9.58 29.63 -7.79
N TYR A 178 -10.69 29.09 -7.26
CA TYR A 178 -10.73 28.19 -6.11
C TYR A 178 -10.68 26.69 -6.46
N ILE A 179 -10.45 26.29 -7.71
CA ILE A 179 -10.44 24.87 -8.09
C ILE A 179 -9.43 24.07 -7.25
N GLY A 180 -9.92 23.01 -6.59
CA GLY A 180 -9.09 22.10 -5.79
C GLY A 180 -8.26 21.14 -6.67
N PRO A 181 -7.11 20.64 -6.18
CA PRO A 181 -6.28 19.67 -6.90
C PRO A 181 -7.03 18.43 -7.39
N THR A 182 -7.98 17.90 -6.62
CA THR A 182 -8.79 16.73 -7.03
C THR A 182 -9.69 17.04 -8.22
N ASN A 183 -10.38 18.18 -8.20
CA ASN A 183 -11.29 18.59 -9.28
C ASN A 183 -10.49 18.94 -10.55
N ALA A 184 -9.36 19.63 -10.39
CA ALA A 184 -8.45 19.92 -11.49
C ALA A 184 -7.85 18.65 -12.10
N MET A 185 -7.45 17.66 -11.28
CA MET A 185 -6.97 16.36 -11.74
C MET A 185 -8.05 15.63 -12.55
N LYS A 186 -9.29 15.61 -12.05
CA LYS A 186 -10.41 14.96 -12.73
C LYS A 186 -10.69 15.60 -14.09
N LYS A 187 -10.82 16.93 -14.16
CA LYS A 187 -10.99 17.66 -15.42
C LYS A 187 -9.83 17.43 -16.38
N LEU A 188 -8.59 17.52 -15.90
CA LEU A 188 -7.40 17.29 -16.72
C LEU A 188 -7.37 15.86 -17.30
N ASN A 189 -7.74 14.86 -16.51
CA ASN A 189 -7.83 13.47 -16.98
C ASN A 189 -8.98 13.26 -17.98
N GLU A 190 -10.11 13.97 -17.82
CA GLU A 190 -11.22 13.93 -18.78
C GLU A 190 -10.82 14.55 -20.13
N GLU A 191 -10.11 15.69 -20.12
CA GLU A 191 -9.69 16.38 -21.36
C GLU A 191 -8.49 15.71 -22.04
N THR A 192 -7.50 15.26 -21.27
CA THR A 192 -6.20 14.79 -21.81
C THR A 192 -6.01 13.27 -21.74
N GLY A 193 -6.84 12.56 -20.97
CA GLY A 193 -6.65 11.14 -20.67
C GLY A 193 -5.47 10.84 -19.77
N LEU A 194 -4.77 11.85 -19.24
CA LEU A 194 -3.59 11.66 -18.41
C LEU A 194 -3.93 11.65 -16.92
N SER A 195 -3.71 10.51 -16.29
CA SER A 195 -3.84 10.33 -14.84
C SER A 195 -2.58 10.80 -14.12
N ILE A 196 -2.59 12.03 -13.62
CA ILE A 196 -1.49 12.64 -12.84
C ILE A 196 -1.78 12.51 -11.34
N ALA A 197 -0.76 12.24 -10.53
CA ALA A 197 -0.91 12.18 -9.08
C ALA A 197 -1.35 13.53 -8.49
N ILE A 198 -2.31 13.50 -7.54
CA ILE A 198 -2.86 14.69 -6.86
C ILE A 198 -1.78 15.63 -6.30
N PRO A 199 -0.68 15.15 -5.65
CA PRO A 199 0.37 16.04 -5.15
C PRO A 199 1.05 16.86 -6.25
N ALA A 200 1.23 16.30 -7.46
CA ALA A 200 1.83 17.02 -8.59
C ALA A 200 0.90 18.12 -9.10
N ILE A 201 -0.40 17.83 -9.24
CA ILE A 201 -1.43 18.83 -9.57
C ILE A 201 -1.48 19.94 -8.51
N SER A 202 -1.40 19.57 -7.23
CA SER A 202 -1.39 20.53 -6.13
C SER A 202 -0.22 21.50 -6.20
N THR A 203 0.99 20.99 -6.47
CA THR A 203 2.19 21.83 -6.64
C THR A 203 2.07 22.73 -7.87
N ALA A 204 1.56 22.21 -8.99
CA ALA A 204 1.38 22.99 -10.20
C ALA A 204 0.36 24.11 -10.05
N LEU A 205 -0.80 23.85 -9.46
CA LEU A 205 -1.79 24.88 -9.18
C LEU A 205 -1.23 25.96 -8.24
N LYS A 206 -0.43 25.58 -7.24
CA LYS A 206 0.22 26.55 -6.33
C LYS A 206 1.19 27.46 -7.09
N ASN A 207 1.99 26.90 -8.00
CA ASN A 207 2.93 27.68 -8.80
C ASN A 207 2.21 28.57 -9.81
N LEU A 208 1.17 28.06 -10.47
CA LEU A 208 0.35 28.81 -11.42
C LEU A 208 -0.36 29.99 -10.75
N ARG A 209 -0.90 29.81 -9.54
CA ARG A 209 -1.49 30.91 -8.77
C ARG A 209 -0.48 32.01 -8.44
N LYS A 210 0.77 31.65 -8.15
CA LYS A 210 1.84 32.63 -7.95
C LYS A 210 2.20 33.38 -9.23
N GLU A 211 2.28 32.64 -10.35
CA GLU A 211 2.60 33.19 -11.67
C GLU A 211 1.51 34.14 -12.18
N MET A 212 0.23 33.85 -11.91
CA MET A 212 -0.91 34.65 -12.34
C MET A 212 -1.18 35.91 -11.49
N GLY A 213 -0.41 36.14 -10.41
CA GLY A 213 -0.46 37.38 -9.63
C GLY A 213 -1.06 37.26 -8.23
N SER A 214 -1.07 38.38 -7.50
CA SER A 214 -1.49 38.46 -6.10
C SER A 214 -2.97 38.10 -5.89
N GLU A 215 -3.82 38.37 -6.88
CA GLU A 215 -5.24 38.01 -6.89
C GLU A 215 -5.51 36.50 -6.76
N TYR A 216 -4.55 35.66 -7.18
CA TYR A 216 -4.61 34.19 -7.02
C TYR A 216 -3.74 33.68 -5.85
N SER A 217 -2.73 34.46 -5.45
CA SER A 217 -1.73 34.05 -4.44
C SER A 217 -2.25 34.12 -3.00
N ASN A 218 -3.16 35.06 -2.72
CA ASN A 218 -3.75 35.29 -1.39
C ASN A 218 -5.03 34.50 -1.14
N LEU A 219 -5.32 33.47 -1.96
CA LEU A 219 -6.42 32.55 -1.71
C LEU A 219 -6.05 31.67 -0.52
N ASP A 220 -6.45 32.15 0.65
CA ASP A 220 -6.06 31.61 1.94
C ASP A 220 -6.29 30.10 1.99
N SER A 221 -5.31 29.38 2.53
CA SER A 221 -5.32 27.92 2.66
C SER A 221 -6.59 27.43 3.36
N GLU A 222 -7.19 28.25 4.22
CA GLU A 222 -8.43 27.97 4.92
C GLU A 222 -9.65 27.92 4.00
N GLN A 223 -9.86 28.88 3.09
CA GLN A 223 -11.01 28.81 2.18
C GLN A 223 -10.91 27.62 1.21
N VAL A 224 -9.70 27.29 0.75
CA VAL A 224 -9.48 26.10 -0.09
C VAL A 224 -9.72 24.81 0.72
N LYS A 225 -9.34 24.77 2.01
CA LYS A 225 -9.64 23.65 2.92
C LYS A 225 -11.13 23.53 3.21
N VAL A 226 -11.82 24.63 3.48
CA VAL A 226 -13.27 24.67 3.72
C VAL A 226 -14.01 24.17 2.48
N ASN A 227 -13.62 24.61 1.28
CA ASN A 227 -14.23 24.13 0.04
C ASN A 227 -13.87 22.66 -0.27
N GLN A 228 -12.64 22.21 0.02
CA GLN A 228 -12.27 20.79 -0.11
C GLN A 228 -13.02 19.86 0.84
N ILE A 229 -13.31 20.32 2.06
CA ILE A 229 -14.12 19.57 3.03
C ILE A 229 -15.58 19.56 2.57
N ASN A 230 -16.06 20.69 2.03
CA ASN A 230 -17.43 20.81 1.53
C ASN A 230 -17.68 20.03 0.23
N ASP A 231 -16.69 19.80 -0.63
CA ASP A 231 -16.87 19.06 -1.88
C ASP A 231 -16.86 17.52 -1.70
N ARG A 232 -16.42 17.00 -0.55
CA ARG A 232 -16.29 15.56 -0.29
C ARG A 232 -17.59 14.90 0.18
N ILE A 233 -18.66 15.06 -0.59
CA ILE A 233 -20.03 14.54 -0.36
C ILE A 233 -20.87 15.54 0.43
N LYS A 234 -21.45 16.52 -0.28
CA LYS A 234 -22.59 17.27 0.23
C LYS A 234 -23.78 16.31 0.26
N LEU A 235 -24.19 15.93 1.47
CA LEU A 235 -25.55 15.47 1.68
C LEU A 235 -26.45 16.63 1.21
N LYS A 236 -27.27 16.37 0.18
CA LYS A 236 -28.29 17.31 -0.26
C LYS A 236 -29.38 17.38 0.80
N ASP A 237 -30.21 18.41 0.75
CA ASP A 237 -31.32 18.58 1.70
C ASP A 237 -32.25 17.37 1.72
N SER A 238 -32.51 16.76 0.55
CA SER A 238 -33.26 15.50 0.45
C SER A 238 -32.62 14.35 1.23
N HIS A 239 -31.29 14.24 1.26
CA HIS A 239 -30.61 13.22 2.05
C HIS A 239 -30.69 13.51 3.55
N LEU A 240 -30.67 14.80 3.93
CA LEU A 240 -30.85 15.21 5.32
C LEU A 240 -32.26 14.88 5.81
N GLU A 241 -33.28 15.03 4.97
CA GLU A 241 -34.65 14.62 5.30
C GLU A 241 -34.78 13.11 5.56
N PHE A 242 -34.16 12.25 4.74
CA PHE A 242 -34.11 10.81 5.00
C PHE A 242 -33.43 10.50 6.35
N LEU A 243 -32.28 11.12 6.62
CA LEU A 243 -31.57 10.92 7.89
C LEU A 243 -32.39 11.42 9.10
N LYS A 244 -33.13 12.53 8.96
CA LYS A 244 -34.08 13.00 9.99
C LYS A 244 -35.21 12.00 10.21
N LYS A 245 -35.74 11.40 9.15
CA LYS A 245 -36.76 10.33 9.23
C LYS A 245 -36.22 9.12 9.99
N TYR A 246 -35.04 8.62 9.62
CA TYR A 246 -34.44 7.47 10.32
C TYR A 246 -34.15 7.76 11.80
N LEU A 247 -33.75 9.00 12.13
CA LEU A 247 -33.52 9.41 13.53
C LEU A 247 -34.82 9.52 14.35
N LYS A 248 -35.96 9.83 13.71
CA LYS A 248 -37.27 9.78 14.36
C LYS A 248 -37.72 8.34 14.64
N GLU A 249 -37.38 7.41 13.75
CA GLU A 249 -37.67 5.97 13.91
C GLU A 249 -36.73 5.32 14.96
N ASP A 250 -35.44 5.71 14.97
CA ASP A 250 -34.41 5.17 15.85
C ASP A 250 -33.51 6.32 16.36
N LYS A 251 -33.81 6.83 17.56
CA LYS A 251 -33.04 7.92 18.19
C LYS A 251 -31.56 7.57 18.43
N HIS A 252 -31.25 6.27 18.53
CA HIS A 252 -29.90 5.74 18.75
C HIS A 252 -29.20 5.31 17.46
N LEU A 253 -29.77 5.63 16.29
CA LEU A 253 -29.22 5.25 14.99
C LEU A 253 -27.72 5.59 14.87
N GLY A 254 -26.91 4.54 14.70
CA GLY A 254 -25.46 4.66 14.55
C GLY A 254 -25.04 5.03 13.11
N PRO A 255 -23.86 5.67 12.92
CA PRO A 255 -23.39 6.12 11.61
C PRO A 255 -23.34 5.02 10.54
N ALA A 256 -22.93 3.80 10.90
CA ALA A 256 -22.83 2.69 9.96
C ALA A 256 -24.20 2.18 9.49
N LYS A 257 -25.22 2.18 10.36
CA LYS A 257 -26.59 1.79 10.02
C LYS A 257 -27.25 2.86 9.16
N ALA A 258 -27.14 4.14 9.54
CA ALA A 258 -27.63 5.26 8.75
C ALA A 258 -27.00 5.33 7.35
N MET A 259 -25.69 5.08 7.25
CA MET A 259 -24.99 5.05 5.96
C MET A 259 -25.49 3.94 5.04
N ARG A 260 -25.76 2.74 5.58
CA ARG A 260 -26.33 1.62 4.81
C ARG A 260 -27.74 1.95 4.32
N GLN A 261 -28.62 2.42 5.21
CA GLN A 261 -29.99 2.80 4.85
C GLN A 261 -30.01 3.93 3.82
N LEU A 262 -29.19 4.97 3.99
CA LEU A 262 -29.10 6.05 3.01
C LEU A 262 -28.58 5.56 1.66
N HIS A 263 -27.60 4.64 1.64
CA HIS A 263 -27.10 4.05 0.40
C HIS A 263 -28.15 3.17 -0.30
N GLU A 264 -28.90 2.38 0.46
CA GLU A 264 -30.00 1.55 -0.07
C GLU A 264 -31.10 2.40 -0.71
N GLU A 265 -31.51 3.50 -0.08
CA GLU A 265 -32.60 4.35 -0.60
C GLU A 265 -32.15 5.31 -1.72
N THR A 266 -30.90 5.79 -1.69
CA THR A 266 -30.46 6.87 -2.60
C THR A 266 -29.30 6.51 -3.53
N GLY A 267 -28.67 5.35 -3.33
CA GLY A 267 -27.42 4.96 -3.98
C GLY A 267 -26.20 5.77 -3.51
N LEU A 268 -26.34 6.73 -2.58
CA LEU A 268 -25.23 7.59 -2.15
C LEU A 268 -24.32 6.88 -1.15
N SER A 269 -23.05 6.72 -1.53
CA SER A 269 -22.00 6.26 -0.60
C SER A 269 -21.36 7.45 0.12
N VAL A 270 -21.54 7.53 1.43
CA VAL A 270 -21.02 8.62 2.28
C VAL A 270 -19.88 8.09 3.16
N SER A 271 -18.90 8.92 3.53
CA SER A 271 -17.90 8.48 4.52
C SER A 271 -18.52 8.35 5.92
N VAL A 272 -18.08 7.36 6.71
CA VAL A 272 -18.56 7.15 8.09
C VAL A 272 -18.37 8.40 8.95
N GLU A 273 -17.27 9.14 8.76
CA GLU A 273 -16.98 10.37 9.49
C GLU A 273 -17.94 11.50 9.11
N THR A 274 -18.23 11.67 7.82
CA THR A 274 -19.25 12.63 7.34
C THR A 274 -20.61 12.27 7.93
N MET A 275 -21.00 10.99 7.85
CA MET A 275 -22.27 10.51 8.40
C MET A 275 -22.35 10.76 9.91
N ARG A 276 -21.28 10.48 10.66
CA ARG A 276 -21.21 10.72 12.10
C ARG A 276 -21.46 12.20 12.42
N LYS A 277 -20.75 13.11 11.75
CA LYS A 277 -20.94 14.56 11.96
C LYS A 277 -22.34 15.01 11.62
N THR A 278 -22.91 14.53 10.51
CA THR A 278 -24.27 14.88 10.11
C THR A 278 -25.29 14.37 11.11
N LEU A 279 -25.21 13.12 11.56
CA LEU A 279 -26.12 12.60 12.58
C LEU A 279 -26.02 13.37 13.89
N ILE A 280 -24.82 13.79 14.30
CA ILE A 280 -24.66 14.65 15.48
C ILE A 280 -25.44 15.96 15.27
N ASN A 281 -25.20 16.68 14.18
CA ASN A 281 -25.88 17.95 13.90
C ASN A 281 -27.41 17.78 13.81
N LEU A 282 -27.89 16.73 13.14
CA LEU A 282 -29.32 16.45 13.03
C LEU A 282 -29.96 16.09 14.37
N LYS A 283 -29.27 15.31 15.22
CA LYS A 283 -29.72 15.02 16.58
C LYS A 283 -29.82 16.30 17.42
N GLN A 284 -28.88 17.24 17.26
CA GLN A 284 -28.94 18.54 17.94
C GLN A 284 -30.12 19.39 17.47
N GLU A 285 -30.46 19.31 16.19
CA GLU A 285 -31.61 20.02 15.61
C GLU A 285 -32.94 19.44 16.09
N ILE A 286 -33.03 18.11 16.22
CA ILE A 286 -34.25 17.40 16.66
C ILE A 286 -34.42 17.49 18.19
N ASP A 287 -33.33 17.33 18.95
CA ASP A 287 -33.32 17.33 20.42
C ASP A 287 -32.11 18.15 20.96
N PRO A 288 -32.33 19.43 21.26
CA PRO A 288 -31.29 20.31 21.81
C PRO A 288 -30.82 19.90 23.22
N GLU A 289 -31.59 19.13 23.99
CA GLU A 289 -31.15 18.63 25.29
C GLU A 289 -30.15 17.49 25.15
N TYR A 290 -30.40 16.58 24.19
CA TYR A 290 -29.42 15.56 23.79
C TYR A 290 -28.09 16.18 23.35
N ALA A 291 -28.13 17.34 22.67
CA ALA A 291 -26.95 18.11 22.27
C ALA A 291 -26.09 18.53 23.47
N LYS A 292 -26.73 19.06 24.53
CA LYS A 292 -26.02 19.52 25.73
C LYS A 292 -25.28 18.38 26.42
N VAL A 293 -25.92 17.20 26.53
CA VAL A 293 -25.31 16.00 27.11
C VAL A 293 -24.18 15.46 26.22
N TYR A 294 -24.40 15.37 24.91
CA TYR A 294 -23.40 14.83 23.98
C TYR A 294 -22.18 15.75 23.80
N LEU A 295 -22.38 17.07 23.66
CA LEU A 295 -21.30 18.05 23.50
C LEU A 295 -20.50 18.27 24.78
N SER A 296 -21.15 18.27 25.95
CA SER A 296 -20.42 18.29 27.22
C SER A 296 -19.53 17.06 27.36
N THR A 297 -19.96 15.91 26.83
CA THR A 297 -19.17 14.68 26.84
C THR A 297 -18.02 14.67 25.82
N LEU A 298 -18.20 15.30 24.65
CA LEU A 298 -17.15 15.37 23.61
C LEU A 298 -16.06 16.41 23.91
N ASN A 299 -16.46 17.57 24.45
CA ASN A 299 -15.55 18.68 24.76
C ASN A 299 -14.82 18.47 26.07
N ASN A 300 -15.35 17.61 26.96
CA ASN A 300 -14.64 17.16 28.14
C ASN A 300 -13.65 16.05 27.75
N THR A 301 -12.58 16.43 27.05
CA THR A 301 -11.27 15.76 27.16
C THR A 301 -10.64 16.12 28.53
N ILE A 302 -11.46 16.08 29.58
CA ILE A 302 -11.09 16.24 30.97
C ILE A 302 -10.59 14.86 31.41
N PRO A 303 -9.51 14.76 32.21
CA PRO A 303 -9.03 13.51 32.76
C PRO A 303 -10.24 12.74 33.30
N VAL A 304 -10.49 11.58 32.71
CA VAL A 304 -11.57 10.67 33.09
C VAL A 304 -11.38 10.40 34.58
N ASN A 305 -12.10 11.14 35.42
CA ASN A 305 -12.44 10.68 36.75
C ASN A 305 -13.14 9.36 36.49
N GLN A 306 -12.42 8.28 36.78
CA GLN A 306 -12.83 6.91 36.55
C GLN A 306 -14.15 6.72 37.29
N SER A 307 -15.27 6.94 36.61
CA SER A 307 -16.58 6.55 37.09
C SER A 307 -16.48 5.04 37.25
N LYS A 308 -16.29 4.59 38.49
CA LYS A 308 -16.16 3.18 38.83
C LYS A 308 -17.42 2.49 38.32
N MET A 309 -17.27 1.47 37.50
CA MET A 309 -18.40 0.61 37.12
C MET A 309 -19.01 0.04 38.39
N LYS A 310 -20.26 0.40 38.65
CA LYS A 310 -21.11 -0.25 39.66
C LYS A 310 -21.55 -1.64 39.19
N ASP A 311 -22.02 -2.47 40.12
CA ASP A 311 -22.42 -3.86 39.87
C ASP A 311 -23.51 -3.98 38.80
N ILE A 312 -24.48 -3.05 38.77
CA ILE A 312 -25.52 -3.02 37.73
C ILE A 312 -24.95 -2.95 36.30
N HIS A 313 -23.82 -2.26 36.11
CA HIS A 313 -23.19 -2.17 34.79
C HIS A 313 -22.48 -3.47 34.42
N LEU A 314 -21.90 -4.16 35.41
CA LEU A 314 -21.28 -5.47 35.20
C LEU A 314 -22.33 -6.53 34.88
N GLU A 315 -23.51 -6.45 35.51
CA GLU A 315 -24.66 -7.31 35.18
C GLU A 315 -25.14 -7.09 33.74
N CYS A 316 -25.27 -5.84 33.28
CA CYS A 316 -25.58 -5.52 31.88
C CYS A 316 -24.54 -6.10 30.92
N LEU A 317 -23.24 -5.90 31.19
CA LEU A 317 -22.19 -6.48 30.34
C LEU A 317 -22.19 -8.02 30.34
N LYS A 318 -22.48 -8.64 31.49
CA LYS A 318 -22.62 -10.10 31.62
C LYS A 318 -23.81 -10.61 30.80
N LYS A 319 -24.93 -9.87 30.80
CA LYS A 319 -26.08 -10.14 29.94
C LYS A 319 -25.69 -10.06 28.47
N TYR A 320 -24.96 -9.03 28.05
CA TYR A 320 -24.53 -8.91 26.65
C TYR A 320 -23.61 -10.04 26.21
N LEU A 321 -22.68 -10.50 27.06
CA LEU A 321 -21.82 -11.65 26.76
C LEU A 321 -22.60 -12.97 26.64
N LYS A 322 -23.71 -13.12 27.37
CA LYS A 322 -24.61 -14.27 27.21
C LYS A 322 -25.40 -14.23 25.90
N GLU A 323 -25.80 -13.03 25.46
CA GLU A 323 -26.50 -12.83 24.18
C GLU A 323 -25.55 -12.99 22.98
N ASP A 324 -24.35 -12.43 23.09
CA ASP A 324 -23.31 -12.46 22.07
C ASP A 324 -21.93 -12.51 22.74
N PHE A 325 -21.36 -13.71 22.78
CA PHE A 325 -20.04 -13.96 23.35
C PHE A 325 -18.92 -13.17 22.64
N TYR A 326 -19.18 -12.65 21.43
CA TYR A 326 -18.21 -11.89 20.64
C TYR A 326 -18.55 -10.41 20.51
N ILE A 327 -19.38 -9.87 21.40
CA ILE A 327 -19.77 -8.45 21.36
C ILE A 327 -18.54 -7.54 21.33
N SER A 328 -18.52 -6.60 20.38
CA SER A 328 -17.39 -5.67 20.28
C SER A 328 -17.37 -4.70 21.46
N ASN A 329 -16.18 -4.29 21.91
CA ASN A 329 -16.05 -3.29 22.98
C ASN A 329 -16.80 -1.98 22.68
N VAL A 330 -17.02 -1.65 21.40
CA VAL A 330 -17.74 -0.44 20.99
C VAL A 330 -19.24 -0.65 21.13
N ASP A 331 -19.76 -1.81 20.70
CA ASP A 331 -21.18 -2.13 20.79
C ASP A 331 -21.60 -2.31 22.25
N ALA A 332 -20.79 -3.01 23.06
CA ALA A 332 -21.02 -3.16 24.49
C ALA A 332 -21.03 -1.81 25.22
N MET A 333 -20.14 -0.89 24.84
CA MET A 333 -20.10 0.47 25.39
C MET A 333 -21.38 1.25 25.07
N TYR A 334 -21.85 1.18 23.81
CA TYR A 334 -23.08 1.87 23.42
C TYR A 334 -24.32 1.25 24.05
N ARG A 335 -24.45 -0.08 24.06
CA ARG A 335 -25.56 -0.77 24.74
C ARG A 335 -25.60 -0.44 26.23
N LEU A 336 -24.44 -0.44 26.90
CA LEU A 336 -24.37 -0.09 28.31
C LEU A 336 -24.80 1.36 28.54
N TYR A 337 -24.38 2.29 27.68
CA TYR A 337 -24.81 3.68 27.76
C TYR A 337 -26.32 3.82 27.53
N ASP A 338 -26.88 3.11 26.56
CA ASP A 338 -28.31 3.16 26.26
C ASP A 338 -29.17 2.58 27.41
N GLU A 339 -28.72 1.50 28.07
CA GLU A 339 -29.45 0.89 29.19
C GLU A 339 -29.26 1.62 30.53
N THR A 340 -28.09 2.20 30.79
CA THR A 340 -27.72 2.71 32.13
C THR A 340 -27.40 4.20 32.19
N GLY A 341 -27.24 4.86 31.03
CA GLY A 341 -26.75 6.23 30.92
C GLY A 341 -25.26 6.39 31.25
N LEU A 342 -24.54 5.31 31.63
CA LEU A 342 -23.13 5.37 31.96
C LEU A 342 -22.27 5.27 30.69
N LEU A 343 -21.59 6.36 30.36
CA LEU A 343 -20.55 6.33 29.32
C LEU A 343 -19.20 5.97 29.95
N VAL A 344 -18.71 4.79 29.63
CA VAL A 344 -17.41 4.29 30.07
C VAL A 344 -16.42 4.25 28.92
N SER A 345 -15.13 4.42 29.24
CA SER A 345 -14.09 4.33 28.23
C SER A 345 -14.06 2.93 27.60
N ARG A 346 -13.69 2.85 26.32
CA ARG A 346 -13.52 1.57 25.61
C ARG A 346 -12.53 0.63 26.31
N VAL A 347 -11.52 1.18 26.99
CA VAL A 347 -10.54 0.40 27.76
C VAL A 347 -11.19 -0.19 29.02
N THR A 348 -12.04 0.57 29.71
CA THR A 348 -12.80 0.09 30.88
C THR A 348 -13.76 -1.04 30.50
N ILE A 349 -14.52 -0.87 29.40
CA ILE A 349 -15.39 -1.92 28.86
C ILE A 349 -14.60 -3.17 28.52
N ARG A 350 -13.48 -3.02 27.80
CA ARG A 350 -12.62 -4.15 27.44
C ARG A 350 -12.17 -4.94 28.66
N ASN A 351 -11.64 -4.24 29.68
CA ASN A 351 -11.15 -4.89 30.89
C ASN A 351 -12.28 -5.58 31.68
N ALA A 352 -13.48 -4.98 31.69
CA ALA A 352 -14.65 -5.56 32.34
C ALA A 352 -15.15 -6.82 31.60
N LEU A 353 -15.22 -6.78 30.26
CA LEU A 353 -15.58 -7.94 29.45
C LEU A 353 -14.54 -9.06 29.60
N GLU A 354 -13.25 -8.77 29.51
CA GLU A 354 -12.17 -9.76 29.71
C GLU A 354 -12.25 -10.43 31.09
N LYS A 355 -12.67 -9.70 32.14
CA LYS A 355 -12.88 -10.26 33.48
C LYS A 355 -14.14 -11.14 33.54
N LEU A 356 -15.26 -10.66 33.00
CA LEU A 356 -16.52 -11.40 32.99
C LEU A 356 -16.44 -12.69 32.15
N GLU A 357 -15.70 -12.67 31.04
CA GLU A 357 -15.41 -13.87 30.22
C GLU A 357 -14.66 -14.93 31.03
N GLN A 358 -13.67 -14.53 31.84
CA GLN A 358 -12.94 -15.45 32.72
C GLN A 358 -13.87 -16.05 33.78
N ASP A 359 -14.70 -15.22 34.42
CA ASP A 359 -15.65 -15.66 35.45
C ASP A 359 -16.69 -16.65 34.88
N ILE A 360 -17.18 -16.42 33.65
CA ILE A 360 -18.11 -17.33 32.96
C ILE A 360 -17.42 -18.67 32.64
N THR A 361 -16.21 -18.61 32.09
CA THR A 361 -15.45 -19.82 31.71
C THR A 361 -15.10 -20.68 32.92
N GLN A 362 -14.79 -20.07 34.07
CA GLN A 362 -14.49 -20.80 35.30
C GLN A 362 -15.71 -21.54 35.85
N HIS A 363 -16.91 -20.93 35.81
CA HIS A 363 -18.13 -21.55 36.31
C HIS A 363 -18.66 -22.69 35.42
N GLU A 364 -18.42 -22.68 34.11
CA GLU A 364 -18.84 -23.78 33.22
C GLU A 364 -17.97 -25.03 33.35
N ILE A 365 -16.73 -24.90 33.82
CA ILE A 365 -15.78 -26.02 33.97
C ILE A 365 -16.01 -26.80 35.29
N GLU A 366 -16.87 -26.32 36.20
CA GLU A 366 -17.24 -27.03 37.44
C GLU A 366 -18.26 -28.17 37.24
N LEU A 367 -18.55 -28.58 36.00
CA LEU A 367 -19.18 -29.89 35.75
C LEU A 367 -18.19 -31.02 36.10
N PRO A 368 -18.62 -32.09 36.78
CA PRO A 368 -17.71 -33.11 37.31
C PRO A 368 -17.03 -33.86 36.16
N LEU A 369 -15.82 -33.44 35.81
CA LEU A 369 -14.88 -34.23 35.03
C LEU A 369 -14.27 -35.32 35.92
N PRO A 370 -13.98 -36.50 35.36
CA PRO A 370 -13.46 -37.64 36.11
C PRO A 370 -12.10 -37.29 36.72
N ASP A 371 -11.91 -37.71 37.98
CA ASP A 371 -10.73 -37.51 38.83
C ASP A 371 -9.40 -37.58 38.06
N SER A 372 -8.85 -36.42 37.70
CA SER A 372 -7.45 -36.30 37.35
C SER A 372 -6.77 -35.40 38.38
N ASN A 373 -6.24 -36.04 39.43
CA ASN A 373 -5.42 -35.44 40.46
C ASN A 373 -4.12 -34.85 39.88
N THR A 374 -4.15 -33.61 39.39
CA THR A 374 -2.96 -32.76 39.28
C THR A 374 -3.35 -31.31 39.53
N LYS A 375 -3.20 -30.90 40.80
CA LYS A 375 -3.33 -29.50 41.23
C LYS A 375 -2.16 -28.71 40.63
N VAL A 376 -2.39 -27.98 39.55
CA VAL A 376 -1.42 -27.02 38.99
C VAL A 376 -1.94 -25.61 39.26
N ASP A 377 -1.19 -24.89 40.08
CA ASP A 377 -1.49 -23.54 40.54
C ASP A 377 -1.19 -22.53 39.40
N PHE A 378 -2.23 -21.95 38.79
CA PHE A 378 -2.07 -21.02 37.66
C PHE A 378 -1.98 -19.57 38.13
N ARG A 379 -0.76 -19.05 38.26
CA ARG A 379 -0.53 -17.59 38.26
C ARG A 379 -0.56 -17.06 36.82
N SER A 380 -1.65 -16.36 36.48
CA SER A 380 -1.75 -15.58 35.26
C SER A 380 -0.69 -14.46 35.23
N ARG A 381 0.37 -14.66 34.44
CA ARG A 381 1.16 -13.56 33.89
C ARG A 381 0.87 -13.50 32.40
N SER A 382 0.46 -12.32 31.95
CA SER A 382 0.31 -11.94 30.55
C SER A 382 1.55 -12.32 29.75
N TYR A 383 1.43 -13.31 28.87
CA TYR A 383 2.18 -13.62 27.64
C TYR A 383 2.33 -15.15 27.46
N GLY A 384 1.41 -15.71 26.68
CA GLY A 384 1.60 -16.95 25.91
C GLY A 384 1.39 -18.26 26.66
N PHE A 385 0.16 -18.80 26.59
CA PHE A 385 0.02 -20.25 26.65
C PHE A 385 0.84 -20.86 25.51
N LYS A 386 1.79 -21.73 25.87
CA LYS A 386 2.52 -22.54 24.89
C LYS A 386 1.55 -23.53 24.28
N LEU A 387 1.57 -23.66 22.95
CA LEU A 387 0.90 -24.77 22.28
C LEU A 387 1.50 -26.07 22.83
N LYS A 388 0.64 -27.01 23.23
CA LYS A 388 1.04 -28.37 23.57
C LYS A 388 1.08 -29.20 22.29
N ASP A 389 1.70 -30.37 22.32
CA ASP A 389 1.80 -31.27 21.16
C ASP A 389 0.42 -31.60 20.58
N LEU A 390 -0.58 -31.88 21.43
CA LEU A 390 -1.98 -32.06 21.01
C LEU A 390 -2.52 -30.89 20.17
N HIS A 391 -2.16 -29.65 20.51
CA HIS A 391 -2.58 -28.49 19.74
C HIS A 391 -1.89 -28.43 18.38
N MET A 392 -0.62 -28.83 18.29
CA MET A 392 0.12 -28.89 17.03
C MET A 392 -0.48 -29.95 16.10
N ASP A 393 -0.84 -31.12 16.62
CA ASP A 393 -1.47 -32.20 15.86
C ASP A 393 -2.83 -31.78 15.27
N LEU A 394 -3.65 -31.07 16.06
CA LEU A 394 -4.93 -30.54 15.59
C LEU A 394 -4.75 -29.45 14.53
N LEU A 395 -3.80 -28.52 14.72
CA LEU A 395 -3.49 -27.50 13.72
C LEU A 395 -2.96 -28.13 12.42
N GLU A 396 -2.17 -29.20 12.49
CA GLU A 396 -1.70 -29.95 11.31
C GLU A 396 -2.87 -30.58 10.57
N ARG A 397 -3.81 -31.19 11.30
CA ARG A 397 -5.07 -31.70 10.73
C ARG A 397 -5.86 -30.61 10.01
N TYR A 398 -6.03 -29.43 10.63
CA TYR A 398 -6.78 -28.34 10.02
C TYR A 398 -6.11 -27.80 8.74
N VAL A 399 -4.77 -27.74 8.69
CA VAL A 399 -4.04 -27.33 7.49
C VAL A 399 -4.18 -28.37 6.38
N ASN A 400 -4.18 -29.65 6.72
CA ASN A 400 -4.39 -30.73 5.76
C ASN A 400 -5.82 -30.72 5.18
N GLU A 401 -6.83 -30.43 6.01
CA GLU A 401 -8.22 -30.25 5.56
C GLU A 401 -8.40 -28.99 4.68
N ASN A 402 -7.79 -27.88 5.09
CA ASN A 402 -7.85 -26.61 4.39
C ASN A 402 -6.51 -25.87 4.46
N PRO A 403 -5.68 -25.97 3.40
CA PRO A 403 -4.36 -25.33 3.35
C PRO A 403 -4.41 -23.82 3.60
N SER A 404 -5.56 -23.18 3.33
CA SER A 404 -5.79 -21.74 3.45
C SER A 404 -6.49 -21.31 4.74
N ILE A 405 -6.64 -22.19 5.75
CA ILE A 405 -7.31 -21.84 7.01
C ILE A 405 -6.69 -20.60 7.67
N LYS A 406 -7.52 -19.62 8.05
CA LYS A 406 -7.05 -18.41 8.72
C LYS A 406 -6.80 -18.71 10.19
N ALA A 407 -5.85 -17.98 10.79
CA ALA A 407 -5.49 -18.16 12.20
C ALA A 407 -6.66 -17.96 13.18
N ILE A 408 -7.63 -17.11 12.84
CA ILE A 408 -8.81 -16.89 13.68
C ILE A 408 -9.76 -18.09 13.66
N ASP A 409 -9.96 -18.69 12.49
CA ASP A 409 -10.82 -19.87 12.31
C ASP A 409 -10.17 -21.10 12.97
N ALA A 410 -8.87 -21.28 12.79
CA ALA A 410 -8.11 -22.34 13.44
C ALA A 410 -8.09 -22.18 14.96
N LYS A 411 -7.99 -20.95 15.49
CA LYS A 411 -8.11 -20.67 16.92
C LYS A 411 -9.48 -21.12 17.44
N TYR A 412 -10.55 -20.80 16.71
CA TYR A 412 -11.91 -21.14 17.12
C TYR A 412 -12.13 -22.66 17.15
N ARG A 413 -11.70 -23.37 16.09
CA ARG A 413 -11.76 -24.84 16.06
C ARG A 413 -10.96 -25.48 17.19
N LEU A 414 -9.73 -24.99 17.41
CA LEU A 414 -8.87 -25.46 18.49
C LEU A 414 -9.54 -25.27 19.86
N PHE A 415 -10.19 -24.12 20.08
CA PHE A 415 -10.92 -23.86 21.32
C PHE A 415 -12.13 -24.79 21.50
N ILE A 416 -12.91 -25.06 20.44
CA ILE A 416 -14.02 -26.03 20.52
C ILE A 416 -13.52 -27.42 20.90
N GLU A 417 -12.43 -27.87 20.27
CA GLU A 417 -11.96 -29.25 20.42
C GLU A 417 -11.18 -29.48 21.72
N THR A 418 -10.54 -28.44 22.28
CA THR A 418 -9.68 -28.61 23.48
C THR A 418 -10.11 -27.79 24.68
N ALA A 419 -11.11 -26.92 24.54
CA ALA A 419 -11.50 -25.90 25.52
C ALA A 419 -10.35 -24.93 25.91
N TYR A 420 -9.23 -24.92 25.18
CA TYR A 420 -8.09 -24.04 25.47
C TYR A 420 -8.05 -22.81 24.55
N SER A 421 -8.05 -21.63 25.17
CA SER A 421 -7.94 -20.35 24.45
C SER A 421 -6.47 -20.03 24.16
N VAL A 422 -6.07 -20.13 22.89
CA VAL A 422 -4.73 -19.75 22.42
C VAL A 422 -4.78 -18.39 21.72
N SER A 423 -3.72 -17.58 21.85
CA SER A 423 -3.67 -16.28 21.17
C SER A 423 -3.62 -16.43 19.65
N VAL A 424 -4.30 -15.53 18.92
CA VAL A 424 -4.30 -15.55 17.44
C VAL A 424 -2.87 -15.45 16.85
N PRO A 425 -1.94 -14.62 17.39
CA PRO A 425 -0.56 -14.62 16.93
C PRO A 425 0.15 -15.97 17.10
N THR A 426 -0.07 -16.67 18.22
CA THR A 426 0.52 -17.99 18.47
C THR A 426 0.03 -19.02 17.46
N VAL A 427 -1.28 -19.08 17.22
CA VAL A 427 -1.89 -19.97 16.21
C VAL A 427 -1.38 -19.63 14.81
N LYS A 428 -1.27 -18.34 14.47
CA LYS A 428 -0.75 -17.90 13.17
C LYS A 428 0.69 -18.38 12.94
N ASN A 429 1.55 -18.27 13.95
CA ASN A 429 2.94 -18.70 13.84
C ASN A 429 3.04 -20.22 13.66
N ALA A 430 2.29 -20.99 14.44
CA ALA A 430 2.25 -22.46 14.31
C ALA A 430 1.69 -22.92 12.96
N LEU A 431 0.62 -22.31 12.46
CA LEU A 431 0.07 -22.62 11.13
C LEU A 431 1.09 -22.33 10.01
N ASN A 432 1.89 -21.27 10.14
CA ASN A 432 2.95 -21.01 9.18
C ASN A 432 4.01 -22.11 9.24
N GLU A 433 4.52 -22.44 10.44
CA GLU A 433 5.50 -23.51 10.65
C GLU A 433 5.05 -24.86 10.07
N ILE A 434 3.80 -25.27 10.34
CA ILE A 434 3.22 -26.51 9.81
C ILE A 434 3.18 -26.49 8.27
N ARG A 435 2.76 -25.38 7.66
CA ARG A 435 2.73 -25.24 6.19
C ARG A 435 4.12 -25.37 5.58
N GLU A 436 5.15 -24.86 6.25
CA GLU A 436 6.54 -25.02 5.81
C GLU A 436 6.96 -26.48 5.83
N GLN A 437 6.68 -27.20 6.92
CA GLN A 437 6.99 -28.62 7.03
C GLN A 437 6.27 -29.46 5.97
N ILE A 438 4.99 -29.18 5.69
CA ILE A 438 4.22 -29.85 4.63
C ILE A 438 4.83 -29.55 3.25
N CYS A 439 5.24 -28.31 2.98
CA CYS A 439 5.88 -27.92 1.71
C CYS A 439 7.20 -28.67 1.50
N ILE A 440 8.01 -28.83 2.57
CA ILE A 440 9.26 -29.60 2.53
C ILE A 440 8.98 -31.09 2.29
N LYS A 441 8.01 -31.69 2.99
CA LYS A 441 7.63 -33.11 2.83
C LYS A 441 7.11 -33.42 1.42
N ASN A 442 6.33 -32.51 0.83
CA ASN A 442 5.73 -32.70 -0.50
C ASN A 442 6.67 -32.31 -1.66
N GLY A 443 7.69 -31.50 -1.39
CA GLY A 443 8.75 -31.18 -2.32
C GLY A 443 9.76 -32.32 -2.42
N SER A 444 9.45 -33.33 -3.23
CA SER A 444 10.38 -34.39 -3.66
C SER A 444 11.66 -33.80 -4.29
N LEU A 445 12.64 -33.47 -3.45
CA LEU A 445 14.04 -33.44 -3.83
C LEU A 445 14.60 -34.83 -3.56
N ALA A 446 15.00 -35.48 -4.64
CA ALA A 446 15.67 -36.77 -4.62
C ALA A 446 16.81 -36.75 -3.58
N ALA A 447 16.87 -37.84 -2.84
CA ALA A 447 17.81 -38.10 -1.76
C ALA A 447 19.25 -37.69 -2.10
N SER A 448 19.83 -36.85 -1.25
CA SER A 448 21.25 -36.95 -0.92
C SER A 448 21.33 -37.20 0.58
N ASP A 449 21.74 -38.42 0.94
CA ASP A 449 21.98 -38.83 2.31
C ASP A 449 23.12 -38.01 2.93
N SER A 450 22.76 -36.94 3.63
CA SER A 450 23.60 -36.38 4.68
C SER A 450 22.71 -36.03 5.86
N LYS A 451 22.80 -36.84 6.92
CA LYS A 451 22.29 -36.51 8.25
C LYS A 451 23.02 -35.26 8.73
N SER A 452 22.47 -34.09 8.45
CA SER A 452 22.81 -32.87 9.18
C SER A 452 21.74 -32.63 10.22
N ASP A 453 22.17 -32.51 11.48
CA ASP A 453 21.30 -32.23 12.61
C ASP A 453 20.50 -30.95 12.33
N ALA A 454 19.18 -31.09 12.27
CA ALA A 454 18.23 -30.01 12.04
C ALA A 454 18.20 -29.07 13.26
N ARG A 455 19.22 -28.22 13.41
CA ARG A 455 19.12 -27.01 14.21
C ARG A 455 18.15 -26.06 13.50
N SER A 456 16.90 -26.11 13.96
CA SER A 456 15.81 -25.15 13.77
C SER A 456 16.29 -23.78 13.23
N TRP A 457 15.96 -23.51 11.96
CA TRP A 457 16.34 -22.30 11.24
C TRP A 457 15.49 -21.12 11.73
N ILE A 458 16.05 -20.27 12.59
CA ILE A 458 15.38 -19.08 13.16
C ILE A 458 15.23 -17.94 12.11
N TYR A 459 15.86 -18.07 10.95
CA TYR A 459 15.86 -17.03 9.91
C TYR A 459 14.76 -17.30 8.88
N GLY A 460 13.56 -16.77 9.13
CA GLY A 460 12.45 -16.83 8.20
C GLY A 460 12.87 -16.52 6.76
N PHE A 461 12.69 -17.52 5.89
CA PHE A 461 12.79 -17.55 4.44
C PHE A 461 13.85 -16.67 3.73
N LYS A 462 14.82 -17.38 3.11
CA LYS A 462 15.57 -17.09 1.86
C LYS A 462 17.10 -17.21 1.97
N LEU A 463 17.68 -17.37 3.16
CA LEU A 463 19.12 -17.57 3.29
C LEU A 463 19.43 -19.06 3.42
N LYS A 464 20.20 -19.60 2.47
CA LYS A 464 20.81 -20.93 2.55
C LYS A 464 22.11 -20.83 3.36
N GLU A 465 22.67 -21.96 3.76
CA GLU A 465 23.91 -22.02 4.54
C GLU A 465 25.07 -21.28 3.86
N LEU A 466 25.26 -21.50 2.55
CA LEU A 466 26.23 -20.75 1.73
C LEU A 466 26.07 -19.22 1.85
N HIS A 467 24.83 -18.72 1.95
CA HIS A 467 24.60 -17.28 2.12
C HIS A 467 25.03 -16.81 3.51
N ILE A 468 24.82 -17.62 4.55
CA ILE A 468 25.27 -17.31 5.91
C ILE A 468 26.80 -17.29 5.98
N GLU A 469 27.47 -18.23 5.31
CA GLU A 469 28.94 -18.27 5.21
C GLU A 469 29.49 -16.99 4.54
N ARG A 470 28.92 -16.57 3.41
CA ARG A 470 29.29 -15.29 2.76
C ARG A 470 29.04 -14.08 3.66
N LEU A 471 27.92 -14.05 4.38
CA LEU A 471 27.66 -12.96 5.33
C LEU A 471 28.68 -12.94 6.49
N LYS A 472 29.19 -14.10 6.94
CA LYS A 472 30.30 -14.17 7.91
C LYS A 472 31.59 -13.61 7.32
N GLU A 473 31.92 -13.93 6.07
CA GLU A 473 33.09 -13.37 5.37
C GLU A 473 32.98 -11.84 5.25
N TYR A 474 31.82 -11.32 4.84
CA TYR A 474 31.62 -9.87 4.74
C TYR A 474 31.78 -9.16 6.09
N LEU A 475 31.37 -9.80 7.20
CA LEU A 475 31.56 -9.25 8.54
C LEU A 475 33.02 -9.27 9.01
N LYS A 476 33.83 -10.22 8.52
CA LYS A 476 35.28 -10.24 8.76
C LYS A 476 35.99 -9.13 7.99
N GLU A 477 35.53 -8.81 6.77
CA GLU A 477 36.06 -7.71 5.96
C GLU A 477 35.64 -6.33 6.48
N ASP A 478 34.36 -6.19 6.86
CA ASP A 478 33.72 -4.95 7.28
C ASP A 478 32.70 -5.27 8.38
N ASN A 479 33.13 -5.19 9.65
CA ASN A 479 32.28 -5.45 10.82
C ASN A 479 31.05 -4.53 10.88
N SER A 480 31.11 -3.39 10.17
CA SER A 480 30.08 -2.38 10.11
C SER A 480 29.16 -2.53 8.90
N ILE A 481 29.31 -3.57 8.08
CA ILE A 481 28.52 -3.75 6.86
C ILE A 481 27.01 -3.72 7.17
N GLY A 482 26.32 -2.82 6.46
CA GLY A 482 24.87 -2.67 6.54
C GLY A 482 24.12 -3.70 5.70
N PRO A 483 22.84 -3.99 6.01
CA PRO A 483 22.07 -5.05 5.36
C PRO A 483 21.87 -4.84 3.85
N THR A 484 21.76 -3.59 3.40
CA THR A 484 21.63 -3.27 1.96
C THR A 484 22.90 -3.62 1.19
N LYS A 485 24.06 -3.20 1.71
CA LYS A 485 25.38 -3.44 1.08
C LYS A 485 25.69 -4.94 1.04
N ALA A 486 25.38 -5.64 2.13
CA ALA A 486 25.52 -7.10 2.21
C ALA A 486 24.59 -7.81 1.22
N LEU A 487 23.33 -7.38 1.09
CA LEU A 487 22.38 -7.97 0.13
C LEU A 487 22.84 -7.76 -1.31
N THR A 488 23.33 -6.56 -1.67
CA THR A 488 23.85 -6.29 -3.02
C THR A 488 25.02 -7.22 -3.35
N ARG A 489 26.02 -7.34 -2.46
CA ARG A 489 27.15 -8.26 -2.66
C ARG A 489 26.70 -9.71 -2.77
N LEU A 490 25.79 -10.13 -1.88
CA LEU A 490 25.25 -11.48 -1.89
C LEU A 490 24.50 -11.78 -3.20
N CYS A 491 23.75 -10.81 -3.74
CA CYS A 491 23.08 -10.94 -5.03
C CYS A 491 24.08 -11.01 -6.20
N GLU A 492 25.14 -10.22 -6.17
CA GLU A 492 26.20 -10.23 -7.19
C GLU A 492 26.98 -11.56 -7.20
N GLU A 493 27.27 -12.12 -6.03
CA GLU A 493 28.09 -13.33 -5.90
C GLU A 493 27.29 -14.63 -6.06
N THR A 494 26.04 -14.66 -5.59
CA THR A 494 25.24 -15.91 -5.51
C THR A 494 23.99 -15.87 -6.40
N GLY A 495 23.67 -14.74 -7.02
CA GLY A 495 22.42 -14.54 -7.76
C GLY A 495 21.18 -14.47 -6.86
N LEU A 496 21.35 -14.32 -5.54
CA LEU A 496 20.24 -14.32 -4.60
C LEU A 496 19.41 -13.02 -4.67
N ASP A 497 18.19 -13.14 -5.19
CA ASP A 497 17.15 -12.10 -5.07
C ASP A 497 16.33 -12.30 -3.78
N ALA A 498 16.88 -11.80 -2.67
CA ALA A 498 16.24 -11.82 -1.35
C ALA A 498 15.73 -10.45 -0.91
N SER A 499 14.73 -10.45 -0.03
CA SER A 499 14.34 -9.22 0.65
C SER A 499 15.42 -8.80 1.65
N ILE A 500 15.50 -7.52 1.98
CA ILE A 500 16.50 -6.98 2.93
C ILE A 500 16.35 -7.53 4.36
N ARG A 501 15.14 -7.95 4.74
CA ARG A 501 14.83 -8.35 6.13
C ARG A 501 15.56 -9.62 6.59
N PRO A 502 15.56 -10.73 5.85
CA PRO A 502 16.37 -11.92 6.18
C PRO A 502 17.86 -11.62 6.34
N VAL A 503 18.44 -10.84 5.43
CA VAL A 503 19.86 -10.44 5.50
C VAL A 503 20.13 -9.61 6.76
N GLN A 504 19.24 -8.67 7.08
CA GLN A 504 19.34 -7.88 8.31
C GLN A 504 19.29 -8.76 9.57
N ALA A 505 18.37 -9.72 9.63
CA ALA A 505 18.23 -10.61 10.78
C ALA A 505 19.46 -11.53 10.95
N ALA A 506 19.99 -12.07 9.85
CA ALA A 506 21.20 -12.88 9.84
C ALA A 506 22.42 -12.08 10.32
N LEU A 507 22.65 -10.89 9.76
CA LEU A 507 23.76 -10.03 10.18
C LEU A 507 23.70 -9.65 11.67
N ILE A 508 22.51 -9.33 12.20
CA ILE A 508 22.36 -9.02 13.64
C ILE A 508 22.78 -10.21 14.50
N THR A 509 22.44 -11.43 14.08
CA THR A 509 22.73 -12.62 14.87
C THR A 509 24.19 -13.01 14.76
N LEU A 510 24.76 -12.99 13.55
CA LEU A 510 26.19 -13.21 13.32
C LEU A 510 27.07 -12.20 14.07
N LYS A 511 26.68 -10.92 14.14
CA LYS A 511 27.40 -9.92 14.93
C LYS A 511 27.43 -10.27 16.43
N LYS A 512 26.31 -10.75 16.98
CA LYS A 512 26.25 -11.20 18.38
C LYS A 512 27.12 -12.43 18.62
N GLU A 513 27.14 -13.38 17.69
CA GLU A 513 28.00 -14.57 17.78
C GLU A 513 29.48 -14.16 17.82
N ILE A 514 29.90 -13.25 16.92
CA ILE A 514 31.27 -12.71 16.88
C ILE A 514 31.60 -11.92 18.16
N GLU A 515 30.68 -11.08 18.65
CA GLU A 515 30.85 -10.37 19.93
C GLU A 515 31.02 -11.36 21.09
N GLN A 516 30.21 -12.42 21.14
CA GLN A 516 30.27 -13.43 22.18
C GLN A 516 31.59 -14.22 22.15
N GLU A 517 32.04 -14.63 20.95
CA GLU A 517 33.36 -15.27 20.75
C GLU A 517 34.50 -14.38 21.24
N ASN A 518 34.45 -13.08 20.95
CA ASN A 518 35.45 -12.12 21.41
C ASN A 518 35.40 -11.90 22.93
N THR A 519 34.21 -11.86 23.53
CA THR A 519 34.08 -11.72 24.99
C THR A 519 34.55 -12.95 25.75
N ASN A 520 34.39 -14.15 25.19
CA ASN A 520 34.90 -15.37 25.83
C ASN A 520 36.44 -15.45 25.86
N LEU A 521 37.13 -14.62 25.06
CA LEU A 521 38.59 -14.48 25.07
C LEU A 521 39.08 -13.42 26.08
N LEU A 522 38.18 -12.63 26.67
CA LEU A 522 38.50 -11.57 27.63
C LEU A 522 37.91 -11.91 29.01
N SER A 523 38.78 -12.00 30.01
CA SER A 523 38.42 -12.39 31.39
C SER A 523 37.22 -11.61 31.94
N PRO A 524 36.23 -12.29 32.56
CA PRO A 524 34.95 -11.69 32.94
C PRO A 524 35.10 -10.91 34.25
N ASN A 525 35.39 -9.61 34.17
CA ASN A 525 35.45 -8.74 35.35
C ASN A 525 34.91 -7.31 35.14
N SER A 526 33.86 -7.15 34.34
CA SER A 526 33.08 -5.89 34.33
C SER A 526 31.58 -6.15 34.44
N LYS A 527 30.96 -5.52 35.43
CA LYS A 527 29.51 -5.55 35.68
C LYS A 527 28.76 -4.77 34.59
N PRO A 528 27.54 -5.17 34.19
CA PRO A 528 26.84 -4.59 33.05
C PRO A 528 26.18 -3.23 33.33
N GLU A 529 26.25 -2.39 32.29
CA GLU A 529 25.83 -0.99 32.15
C GLU A 529 24.30 -0.79 32.14
N ALA A 530 23.64 -0.96 33.29
CA ALA A 530 22.21 -0.64 33.40
C ALA A 530 21.91 0.88 33.47
N GLU A 531 22.86 1.72 33.87
CA GLU A 531 22.61 3.12 34.21
C GLU A 531 22.53 4.08 33.00
N GLN A 532 23.22 3.80 31.89
CA GLN A 532 23.24 4.73 30.74
C GLN A 532 21.92 4.77 29.94
N ASN A 533 21.16 3.67 29.92
CA ASN A 533 19.92 3.59 29.13
C ASN A 533 18.79 4.48 29.68
N GLN A 534 18.85 4.84 30.97
CA GLN A 534 17.84 5.71 31.58
C GLN A 534 18.01 7.18 31.14
N LYS A 535 19.23 7.62 30.80
CA LYS A 535 19.56 9.02 30.51
C LYS A 535 19.13 9.47 29.10
N PHE A 536 19.15 8.57 28.12
CA PHE A 536 18.89 8.90 26.71
C PHE A 536 17.53 8.42 26.18
N GLY A 537 16.73 7.77 27.02
CA GLY A 537 15.39 7.26 26.73
C GLY A 537 15.41 5.90 26.02
N TYR A 538 14.42 5.05 26.35
CA TYR A 538 14.32 3.62 25.99
C TYR A 538 14.39 3.24 24.49
N LYS A 539 14.47 4.20 23.57
CA LYS A 539 14.50 3.93 22.11
C LYS A 539 15.90 3.93 21.50
N LEU A 540 16.90 4.50 22.17
CA LEU A 540 18.27 4.54 21.67
C LEU A 540 19.11 3.50 22.41
N LYS A 541 19.70 2.55 21.66
CA LYS A 541 20.65 1.58 22.17
C LYS A 541 22.03 2.23 22.28
N HIS A 542 22.93 1.64 23.08
CA HIS A 542 24.32 2.08 23.23
C HIS A 542 25.01 2.34 21.88
N LEU A 543 24.92 1.37 20.95
CA LEU A 543 25.47 1.48 19.59
C LEU A 543 25.00 2.76 18.85
N HIS A 544 23.74 3.16 19.02
CA HIS A 544 23.24 4.38 18.41
C HIS A 544 23.92 5.62 18.99
N ILE A 545 24.19 5.64 20.29
CA ILE A 545 24.86 6.75 20.97
C ILE A 545 26.31 6.86 20.49
N GLU A 546 27.01 5.72 20.34
CA GLU A 546 28.37 5.70 19.80
C GLU A 546 28.45 6.22 18.36
N CYS A 547 27.54 5.78 17.48
CA CYS A 547 27.44 6.32 16.11
C CYS A 547 27.20 7.84 16.13
N ILE A 548 26.31 8.33 17.01
CA ILE A 548 26.04 9.77 17.12
C ILE A 548 27.29 10.54 17.57
N LYS A 549 28.04 10.02 18.55
CA LYS A 549 29.31 10.61 19.01
C LYS A 549 30.34 10.65 17.87
N LYS A 550 30.47 9.55 17.11
CA LYS A 550 31.35 9.48 15.94
C LYS A 550 30.99 10.55 14.91
N TYR A 551 29.71 10.70 14.56
CA TYR A 551 29.29 11.73 13.59
C TYR A 551 29.48 13.16 14.09
N LEU A 552 29.35 13.39 15.41
CA LEU A 552 29.64 14.68 16.02
C LEU A 552 31.13 15.02 15.97
N ASN A 553 32.01 14.03 16.10
CA ASN A 553 33.45 14.21 15.94
C ASN A 553 33.82 14.52 14.48
N GLU A 554 33.13 13.91 13.50
CA GLU A 554 33.29 14.22 12.07
C GLU A 554 32.77 15.61 11.71
N ASN A 555 31.64 16.02 12.29
CA ASN A 555 31.04 17.33 12.08
C ASN A 555 30.29 17.79 13.34
N SER A 556 30.90 18.69 14.10
CA SER A 556 30.35 19.21 15.35
C SER A 556 28.99 19.88 15.19
N SER A 557 28.70 20.41 14.01
CA SER A 557 27.46 21.12 13.65
C SER A 557 26.39 20.23 12.97
N ILE A 558 26.60 18.91 12.89
CA ILE A 558 25.68 18.01 12.19
C ILE A 558 24.23 18.13 12.71
N GLY A 559 23.28 18.24 11.77
CA GLY A 559 21.85 18.34 12.05
C GLY A 559 21.22 16.98 12.35
N SER A 560 20.14 16.97 13.13
CA SER A 560 19.48 15.73 13.56
C SER A 560 18.89 14.91 12.41
N THR A 561 18.42 15.55 11.33
CA THR A 561 17.96 14.85 10.12
C THR A 561 19.10 14.12 9.41
N THR A 562 20.29 14.72 9.35
CA THR A 562 21.47 14.10 8.72
C THR A 562 21.94 12.90 9.54
N VAL A 563 22.03 13.07 10.87
CA VAL A 563 22.33 11.97 11.79
C VAL A 563 21.29 10.86 11.68
N MET A 564 20.00 11.18 11.58
CA MET A 564 18.93 10.20 11.40
C MET A 564 19.12 9.34 10.17
N ASN A 565 19.44 9.95 9.03
CA ASN A 565 19.63 9.23 7.78
C ASN A 565 20.87 8.32 7.85
N ARG A 566 22.00 8.84 8.34
CA ARG A 566 23.24 8.04 8.51
C ARG A 566 23.05 6.87 9.48
N LEU A 567 22.37 7.13 10.59
CA LEU A 567 22.11 6.11 11.61
C LEU A 567 21.15 5.04 11.08
N TYR A 568 20.19 5.41 10.23
CA TYR A 568 19.33 4.46 9.52
C TYR A 568 20.12 3.63 8.49
N GLU A 569 21.05 4.24 7.76
CA GLU A 569 21.92 3.55 6.81
C GLU A 569 22.85 2.53 7.49
N GLU A 570 23.47 2.90 8.62
CA GLU A 570 24.40 2.03 9.35
C GLU A 570 23.70 0.95 10.18
N THR A 571 22.58 1.28 10.83
CA THR A 571 21.95 0.38 11.83
C THR A 571 20.63 -0.24 11.36
N GLY A 572 20.06 0.25 10.25
CA GLY A 572 18.73 -0.13 9.78
C GLY A 572 17.58 0.34 10.70
N SER A 573 17.88 1.08 11.78
CA SER A 573 16.89 1.50 12.78
C SER A 573 16.34 2.89 12.46
N LYS A 574 15.02 2.98 12.26
CA LYS A 574 14.34 4.25 11.99
C LYS A 574 14.04 4.98 13.30
N ILE A 575 14.90 5.92 13.68
CA ILE A 575 14.75 6.74 14.88
C ILE A 575 14.20 8.10 14.47
N SER A 576 13.27 8.71 15.23
CA SER A 576 12.76 10.03 14.85
C SER A 576 13.80 11.12 15.08
N ALA A 577 13.83 12.11 14.19
CA ALA A 577 14.72 13.27 14.30
C ALA A 577 14.58 14.00 15.65
N SER A 578 13.40 14.01 16.26
CA SER A 578 13.17 14.60 17.59
C SER A 578 13.95 13.90 18.71
N HIS A 579 14.05 12.57 18.71
CA HIS A 579 14.86 11.83 19.69
C HIS A 579 16.36 12.11 19.48
N ILE A 580 16.80 12.13 18.22
CA ILE A 580 18.19 12.44 17.86
C ILE A 580 18.55 13.87 18.25
N SER A 581 17.68 14.85 18.00
CA SER A 581 17.87 16.24 18.44
C SER A 581 18.08 16.34 19.95
N ARG A 582 17.34 15.55 20.75
CA ARG A 582 17.49 15.52 22.20
C ARG A 582 18.85 14.94 22.62
N VAL A 583 19.28 13.85 21.99
CA VAL A 583 20.59 13.23 22.29
C VAL A 583 21.76 14.10 21.84
N LEU A 584 21.67 14.72 20.66
CA LEU A 584 22.68 15.68 20.19
C LEU A 584 22.81 16.86 21.17
N ARG A 585 21.68 17.37 21.69
CA ARG A 585 21.70 18.43 22.71
C ARG A 585 22.40 17.96 23.98
N ASN A 586 22.03 16.79 24.51
CA ASN A 586 22.65 16.25 25.72
C ASN A 586 24.16 16.03 25.56
N ILE A 587 24.60 15.47 24.42
CA ILE A 587 26.03 15.24 24.16
C ILE A 587 26.78 16.56 24.04
N ARG A 588 26.21 17.57 23.36
CA ARG A 588 26.83 18.90 23.19
C ARG A 588 26.87 19.72 24.48
N SER A 589 25.85 19.59 25.32
CA SER A 589 25.77 20.29 26.61
C SER A 589 26.79 19.79 27.64
N GLY A 590 27.48 18.67 27.37
CA GLY A 590 28.48 18.13 28.28
C GLY A 590 27.89 17.59 29.58
N ASP A 591 26.57 17.37 29.65
CA ASP A 591 25.88 16.73 30.77
C ASP A 591 26.37 15.27 30.87
N LYS A 592 27.45 15.06 31.63
CA LYS A 592 28.04 13.76 31.97
C LYS A 592 27.08 12.92 32.80
#